data_AF-M6D917-F1
#
_entry.id   AF-M6D917-F1
#
_cell.length_a   1.000
_cell.length_b   1.000
_cell.length_c   1.000
_cell.angle_alpha   90.00
_cell.angle_beta   90.00
_cell.angle_gamma   90.00
#
_symmetry.space_group_name_H-M   'P 1'
#
loop_
_entity.id
_entity.type
_entity.pdbx_description
1 polymer ?
#
loop_
_entity_poly.entity_id
_entity_poly.type
_entity_poly.pdbx_seq_one_letter_code
_entity_poly.pdbx_strand_id
1 'polypeptide(L)'
;MNEILKTISKPFTNRFSHPIFGSIAFSFFLINSDKLFLLVFGMFWPEKYNPVDGWSEFLIILRNNFCFRVGLPFLSGLLFSFLILPFADMLLGKVSAIFQRYKSNLVLVEERKEDSERLKNFQSALNALNHAYENDSKSILDFIDGRVRLFRMDEQLKIGQLCKYNQYSRRLVSRSSPVGWNAGYVLQVIDSNFALVLISGKLKDSEHIQKLFGTDPGFFRANNEGVFSKVDSGQYDLETKIEKSRLILELKFAISDNVVNLPIVNRLL
;
A
#
# COMPACT_ATOMS: atom_id res chain seq x y z
N MET A 1 46.21 1.03 -4.53
CA MET A 1 46.24 2.36 -5.17
C MET A 1 45.98 3.40 -4.08
N ASN A 2 47.05 4.03 -3.60
CA ASN A 2 47.22 4.56 -2.23
C ASN A 2 46.28 5.71 -1.83
N GLU A 3 45.89 5.78 -0.55
CA GLU A 3 45.19 6.93 0.05
C GLU A 3 45.93 8.26 -0.17
N ILE A 4 47.25 8.21 -0.29
CA ILE A 4 48.09 9.36 -0.64
C ILE A 4 47.74 9.90 -2.03
N LEU A 5 47.49 9.04 -3.03
CA LEU A 5 47.03 9.44 -4.36
C LEU A 5 45.63 10.08 -4.29
N LYS A 6 44.73 9.57 -3.44
CA LYS A 6 43.41 10.17 -3.21
C LYS A 6 43.53 11.55 -2.57
N THR A 7 44.39 11.73 -1.58
CA THR A 7 44.56 13.01 -0.87
C THR A 7 45.23 14.06 -1.75
N ILE A 8 46.18 13.65 -2.59
CA ILE A 8 46.84 14.53 -3.57
C ILE A 8 45.90 14.85 -4.74
N SER A 9 45.08 13.90 -5.19
CA SER A 9 44.14 14.12 -6.30
C SER A 9 42.88 14.88 -5.89
N LYS A 10 42.45 14.82 -4.62
CA LYS A 10 41.25 15.49 -4.08
C LYS A 10 41.15 16.99 -4.39
N PRO A 11 42.20 17.81 -4.20
CA PRO A 11 42.14 19.23 -4.58
C PRO A 11 42.06 19.45 -6.10
N PHE A 12 42.60 18.53 -6.91
CA PHE A 12 42.44 18.59 -8.36
C PHE A 12 41.03 18.19 -8.78
N THR A 13 40.50 17.07 -8.29
CA THR A 13 39.13 16.63 -8.59
C THR A 13 38.08 17.63 -8.12
N ASN A 14 38.29 18.29 -6.98
CA ASN A 14 37.40 19.35 -6.49
C ASN A 14 37.49 20.67 -7.27
N ARG A 15 38.61 20.92 -7.97
CA ARG A 15 38.74 22.08 -8.88
C ARG A 15 38.16 21.76 -10.26
N PHE A 16 38.31 20.53 -10.74
CA PHE A 16 37.66 20.03 -11.96
C PHE A 16 36.14 19.82 -11.81
N SER A 17 35.63 19.72 -10.57
CA SER A 17 34.18 19.70 -10.32
C SER A 17 33.52 21.08 -10.43
N HIS A 18 34.29 22.17 -10.53
CA HIS A 18 33.71 23.49 -10.77
C HIS A 18 33.18 23.55 -12.22
N PRO A 19 31.89 23.82 -12.48
CA PRO A 19 31.28 23.69 -13.80
C PRO A 19 32.03 24.44 -14.90
N ILE A 20 32.51 25.65 -14.56
CA ILE A 20 33.31 26.50 -15.45
C ILE A 20 34.67 25.88 -15.77
N PHE A 21 35.43 25.49 -14.74
CA PHE A 21 36.77 24.95 -14.93
C PHE A 21 36.73 23.56 -15.59
N GLY A 22 35.75 22.73 -15.21
CA GLY A 22 35.50 21.45 -15.85
C GLY A 22 35.18 21.58 -17.34
N SER A 23 34.32 22.51 -17.73
CA SER A 23 33.96 22.73 -19.14
C SER A 23 35.12 23.31 -19.95
N ILE A 24 35.90 24.25 -19.38
CA ILE A 24 37.11 24.79 -20.03
C ILE A 24 38.16 23.70 -20.22
N ALA A 25 38.41 22.91 -19.18
CA ALA A 25 39.35 21.79 -19.26
C ALA A 25 38.90 20.74 -20.27
N PHE A 26 37.64 20.34 -20.23
CA PHE A 26 37.07 19.39 -21.18
C PHE A 26 37.20 19.90 -22.62
N SER A 27 36.86 21.17 -22.86
CA SER A 27 37.00 21.76 -24.19
C SER A 27 38.46 21.85 -24.63
N PHE A 28 39.39 22.12 -23.70
CA PHE A 28 40.82 22.16 -23.96
C PHE A 28 41.36 20.78 -24.35
N PHE A 29 40.95 19.73 -23.63
CA PHE A 29 41.29 18.34 -23.96
C PHE A 29 40.73 17.92 -25.32
N LEU A 30 39.49 18.30 -25.62
CA LEU A 30 38.84 17.93 -26.89
C LEU A 30 39.55 18.57 -28.09
N ILE A 31 39.85 19.87 -28.00
CA ILE A 31 40.48 20.64 -29.09
C ILE A 31 41.96 20.30 -29.26
N ASN A 32 42.68 19.94 -28.19
CA ASN A 32 44.09 19.56 -28.24
C ASN A 32 44.32 18.04 -28.18
N SER A 33 43.28 17.25 -28.38
CA SER A 33 43.34 15.79 -28.29
C SER A 33 44.39 15.19 -29.22
N ASP A 34 44.55 15.76 -30.41
CA ASP A 34 45.54 15.38 -31.43
C ASP A 34 46.97 15.28 -30.88
N LYS A 35 47.39 16.24 -30.04
CA LYS A 35 48.73 16.28 -29.46
C LYS A 35 48.79 15.67 -28.06
N LEU A 36 47.72 15.80 -27.28
CA LEU A 36 47.64 15.22 -25.93
C LEU A 36 47.63 13.68 -25.96
N PHE A 37 46.96 13.05 -26.94
CA PHE A 37 47.00 11.60 -27.07
C PHE A 37 48.39 11.06 -27.43
N LEU A 38 49.15 11.78 -28.26
CA LEU A 38 50.53 11.41 -28.60
C LEU A 38 51.46 11.48 -27.37
N LEU A 39 51.27 12.50 -26.52
CA LEU A 39 51.98 12.61 -25.25
C LEU A 39 51.65 11.44 -24.31
N VAL A 40 50.37 11.08 -24.21
CA VAL A 40 49.93 9.92 -23.42
C VAL A 40 50.54 8.63 -23.96
N PHE A 41 50.55 8.43 -25.28
CA PHE A 41 51.16 7.26 -25.89
C PHE A 41 52.69 7.20 -25.65
N GLY A 42 53.38 8.34 -25.73
CA GLY A 42 54.81 8.46 -25.43
C GLY A 42 55.17 8.13 -23.99
N MET A 43 54.26 8.31 -23.02
CA MET A 43 54.49 7.86 -21.65
C MET A 43 54.55 6.32 -21.52
N PHE A 44 53.88 5.59 -22.41
CA PHE A 44 53.86 4.11 -22.39
C PHE A 44 54.89 3.48 -23.34
N TRP A 45 55.27 4.18 -24.41
CA TRP A 45 56.28 3.73 -25.39
C TRP A 45 57.34 4.82 -25.69
N PRO A 46 58.21 5.15 -24.72
CA PRO A 46 59.19 6.23 -24.85
C PRO A 46 60.22 5.99 -25.96
N GLU A 47 60.49 4.73 -26.31
CA GLU A 47 61.40 4.37 -27.42
C GLU A 47 60.88 4.81 -28.80
N LYS A 48 59.56 4.97 -28.95
CA LYS A 48 58.92 5.40 -30.20
C LYS A 48 58.63 6.90 -30.23
N TYR A 49 58.38 7.49 -29.08
CA TYR A 49 58.06 8.91 -28.95
C TYR A 49 58.53 9.43 -27.59
N ASN A 50 59.54 10.30 -27.59
CA ASN A 50 60.05 10.90 -26.36
C ASN A 50 59.01 11.90 -25.81
N PRO A 51 58.42 11.65 -24.63
CA PRO A 51 57.38 12.52 -24.07
C PRO A 51 57.90 13.90 -23.69
N VAL A 52 59.20 14.05 -23.39
CA VAL A 52 59.80 15.35 -23.03
C VAL A 52 59.87 16.27 -24.25
N ASP A 53 60.36 15.74 -25.38
CA ASP A 53 60.45 16.47 -26.64
C ASP A 53 59.04 16.79 -27.15
N GLY A 54 58.13 15.82 -27.08
CA GLY A 54 56.72 16.03 -27.42
C GLY A 54 56.05 17.11 -26.58
N TRP A 55 56.39 17.22 -25.29
CA TRP A 55 55.84 18.26 -24.42
C TRP A 55 56.34 19.64 -24.83
N SER A 56 57.63 19.76 -25.14
CA SER A 56 58.21 21.01 -25.64
C SER A 56 57.60 21.44 -26.99
N GLU A 57 57.41 20.49 -27.92
CA GLU A 57 56.75 20.74 -29.20
C GLU A 57 55.30 21.19 -28.99
N PHE A 58 54.57 20.54 -28.07
CA PHE A 58 53.22 20.93 -27.73
C PHE A 58 53.15 22.36 -27.17
N LEU A 59 54.06 22.74 -26.28
CA LEU A 59 54.12 24.12 -25.76
C LEU A 59 54.42 25.15 -26.86
N ILE A 60 55.28 24.83 -27.83
CA ILE A 60 55.56 25.69 -28.98
C ILE A 60 54.31 25.81 -29.86
N ILE A 61 53.61 24.71 -30.11
CA ILE A 61 52.35 24.68 -30.88
C ILE A 61 51.26 25.50 -30.18
N LEU A 62 51.13 25.38 -28.85
CA LEU A 62 50.22 26.19 -28.05
C LEU A 62 50.55 27.68 -28.15
N ARG A 63 51.84 28.03 -28.14
CA ARG A 63 52.29 29.42 -28.28
C ARG A 63 51.99 29.98 -29.66
N ASN A 64 52.29 29.22 -30.71
CA ASN A 64 52.14 29.68 -32.10
C ASN A 64 50.67 29.74 -32.53
N ASN A 65 49.83 28.83 -32.01
CA ASN A 65 48.40 28.75 -32.32
C ASN A 65 47.52 29.12 -31.11
N PHE A 66 47.96 30.08 -30.30
CA PHE A 66 47.33 30.41 -29.02
C PHE A 66 45.82 30.68 -29.15
N CYS A 67 45.40 31.46 -30.14
CA CYS A 67 43.99 31.81 -30.35
C CYS A 67 43.10 30.57 -30.55
N PHE A 68 43.57 29.59 -31.32
CA PHE A 68 42.78 28.38 -31.61
C PHE A 68 42.95 27.30 -30.53
N ARG A 69 44.17 27.10 -30.02
CA ARG A 69 44.47 25.99 -29.11
C ARG A 69 44.30 26.31 -27.63
N VAL A 70 44.23 27.60 -27.26
CA VAL A 70 43.99 28.06 -25.89
C VAL A 70 42.75 28.96 -25.81
N GLY A 71 42.66 29.94 -26.70
CA GLY A 71 41.55 30.92 -26.73
C GLY A 71 40.19 30.29 -27.02
N LEU A 72 40.08 29.49 -28.07
CA LEU A 72 38.84 28.81 -28.44
C LEU A 72 38.32 27.89 -27.31
N PRO A 73 39.13 26.98 -26.72
CA PRO A 73 38.70 26.19 -25.57
C PRO A 73 38.20 26.98 -24.37
N PHE A 74 38.85 28.13 -24.09
CA PHE A 74 38.44 28.99 -23.00
C PHE A 74 37.07 29.61 -23.27
N LEU A 75 36.86 30.12 -24.49
CA LEU A 75 35.60 30.74 -24.89
C LEU A 75 34.46 29.70 -24.97
N SER A 76 34.69 28.55 -25.58
CA SER A 76 33.70 27.48 -25.69
C SER A 76 33.34 26.90 -24.32
N GLY A 77 34.32 26.71 -23.43
CA GLY A 77 34.10 26.26 -22.06
C GLY A 77 33.26 27.25 -21.25
N LEU A 78 33.51 28.55 -21.40
CA LEU A 78 32.70 29.60 -20.78
C LEU A 78 31.27 29.63 -21.35
N LEU A 79 31.12 29.62 -22.67
CA LEU A 79 29.81 29.62 -23.32
C LEU A 79 28.97 28.41 -22.89
N PHE A 80 29.58 27.22 -22.84
CA PHE A 80 28.89 26.02 -22.39
C PHE A 80 28.42 26.13 -20.93
N SER A 81 29.28 26.66 -20.05
CA SER A 81 28.99 26.76 -18.62
C SER A 81 27.95 27.83 -18.29
N PHE A 82 27.96 28.97 -18.99
CA PHE A 82 27.09 30.10 -18.67
C PHE A 82 25.77 30.09 -19.44
N LEU A 83 25.73 29.54 -20.65
CA LEU A 83 24.52 29.54 -21.48
C LEU A 83 23.88 28.17 -21.57
N ILE A 84 24.65 27.14 -21.88
CA ILE A 84 24.09 25.82 -22.21
C ILE A 84 23.66 25.08 -20.94
N LEU A 85 24.53 25.03 -19.93
CA LEU A 85 24.27 24.28 -18.70
C LEU A 85 23.03 24.81 -17.94
N PRO A 86 22.89 26.13 -17.67
CA PRO A 86 21.72 26.64 -16.95
C PRO A 86 20.43 26.49 -17.76
N PHE A 87 20.50 26.57 -19.08
CA PHE A 87 19.34 26.37 -19.95
C PHE A 87 18.88 24.92 -19.96
N ALA A 88 19.82 23.97 -20.02
CA ALA A 88 19.54 22.54 -19.91
C ALA A 88 18.92 22.20 -18.55
N ASP A 89 19.46 22.73 -17.46
CA ASP A 89 18.93 22.54 -16.10
C ASP A 89 17.51 23.11 -15.98
N MET A 90 17.26 24.30 -16.56
CA MET A 90 15.92 24.89 -16.57
C MET A 90 14.91 24.02 -17.34
N LEU A 91 15.29 23.50 -18.51
CA LEU A 91 14.42 22.61 -19.29
C LEU A 91 14.13 21.30 -18.55
N LEU A 92 15.15 20.66 -17.99
CA LEU A 92 14.99 19.43 -17.21
C LEU A 92 14.13 19.66 -15.96
N GLY A 93 14.30 20.79 -15.29
CA GLY A 93 13.46 21.20 -14.16
C GLY A 93 11.99 21.36 -14.55
N LYS A 94 11.71 21.99 -15.69
CA LYS A 94 10.34 22.13 -16.23
C LYS A 94 9.71 20.78 -16.56
N VAL A 95 10.46 19.90 -17.24
CA VAL A 95 9.99 18.55 -17.58
C VAL A 95 9.67 17.76 -16.30
N SER A 96 10.57 17.79 -15.31
CA SER A 96 10.35 17.13 -14.02
C SER A 96 9.10 17.65 -13.31
N ALA A 97 8.88 18.96 -13.29
CA ALA A 97 7.69 19.56 -12.70
C ALA A 97 6.39 19.14 -13.40
N ILE A 98 6.40 19.00 -14.74
CA ILE A 98 5.24 18.52 -15.50
C ILE A 98 4.92 17.07 -15.12
N PHE A 99 5.93 16.20 -15.05
CA PHE A 99 5.74 14.80 -14.63
C PHE A 99 5.19 14.70 -13.21
N GLN A 100 5.71 15.51 -12.27
CA GLN A 100 5.21 15.55 -10.91
C GLN A 100 3.74 16.01 -10.83
N ARG A 101 3.35 17.02 -11.61
CA ARG A 101 1.95 17.47 -11.70
C ARG A 101 1.03 16.39 -12.25
N TYR A 102 1.45 15.71 -13.31
CA TYR A 102 0.65 14.62 -13.89
C TYR A 102 0.46 13.47 -12.89
N LYS A 103 1.54 13.06 -12.20
CA LYS A 103 1.48 12.05 -11.15
C LYS A 103 0.53 12.47 -10.01
N SER A 104 0.65 13.70 -9.52
CA SER A 104 -0.21 14.21 -8.44
C SER A 104 -1.68 14.23 -8.85
N ASN A 105 -1.99 14.61 -10.08
CA ASN A 105 -3.36 14.65 -10.59
C ASN A 105 -3.97 13.24 -10.70
N LEU A 106 -3.19 12.24 -11.12
CA LEU A 106 -3.65 10.85 -11.16
C LEU A 106 -4.02 10.33 -9.76
N VAL A 107 -3.15 10.58 -8.76
CA VAL A 107 -3.41 10.17 -7.37
C VAL A 107 -4.68 10.82 -6.84
N LEU A 108 -4.87 12.12 -7.06
CA LEU A 108 -6.09 12.84 -6.63
C LEU A 108 -7.38 12.28 -7.29
N VAL A 109 -7.30 11.81 -8.54
CA VAL A 109 -8.45 11.20 -9.22
C VAL A 109 -8.77 9.83 -8.62
N GLU A 110 -7.77 9.04 -8.26
CA GLU A 110 -7.96 7.75 -7.60
C GLU A 110 -8.52 7.91 -6.18
N GLU A 111 -7.98 8.84 -5.38
CA GLU A 111 -8.49 9.15 -4.03
C GLU A 111 -9.97 9.57 -4.06
N ARG A 112 -10.35 10.45 -5.00
CA ARG A 112 -11.76 10.86 -5.17
C ARG A 112 -12.68 9.70 -5.54
N LYS A 113 -12.22 8.75 -6.35
CA LYS A 113 -13.00 7.55 -6.68
C LYS A 113 -13.19 6.69 -5.45
N GLU A 114 -12.12 6.42 -4.70
CA GLU A 114 -12.17 5.61 -3.48
C GLU A 114 -13.14 6.24 -2.45
N ASP A 115 -13.07 7.55 -2.24
CA ASP A 115 -13.98 8.26 -1.33
C ASP A 115 -15.45 8.16 -1.78
N SER A 116 -15.69 8.27 -3.09
CA SER A 116 -17.06 8.12 -3.64
C SER A 116 -17.62 6.70 -3.41
N GLU A 117 -16.78 5.67 -3.53
CA GLU A 117 -17.16 4.29 -3.24
C GLU A 117 -17.40 4.07 -1.75
N ARG A 118 -16.55 4.64 -0.88
CA ARG A 118 -16.74 4.60 0.59
C ARG A 118 -18.07 5.26 0.98
N LEU A 119 -18.39 6.42 0.43
CA LEU A 119 -19.67 7.10 0.69
C LEU A 119 -20.88 6.25 0.28
N LYS A 120 -20.85 5.67 -0.92
CA LYS A 120 -21.90 4.73 -1.36
C LYS A 120 -22.02 3.55 -0.41
N ASN A 121 -20.89 2.98 0.00
CA ASN A 121 -20.85 1.85 0.93
C ASN A 121 -21.47 2.19 2.30
N PHE A 122 -21.19 3.37 2.84
CA PHE A 122 -21.80 3.86 4.08
C PHE A 122 -23.29 4.09 3.93
N GLN A 123 -23.73 4.71 2.84
CA GLN A 123 -25.14 4.95 2.59
C GLN A 123 -25.93 3.63 2.47
N SER A 124 -25.38 2.63 1.76
CA SER A 124 -25.98 1.30 1.70
C SER A 124 -26.04 0.62 3.08
N ALA A 125 -25.00 0.74 3.91
CA ALA A 125 -24.99 0.18 5.26
C ALA A 125 -26.00 0.87 6.19
N LEU A 126 -26.15 2.20 6.09
CA LEU A 126 -27.13 2.98 6.84
C LEU A 126 -28.56 2.62 6.42
N ASN A 127 -28.83 2.51 5.12
CA ASN A 127 -30.13 2.07 4.63
C ASN A 127 -30.46 0.65 5.11
N ALA A 128 -29.46 -0.24 5.14
CA ALA A 128 -29.63 -1.57 5.70
C ALA A 128 -29.96 -1.50 7.21
N LEU A 129 -29.25 -0.68 7.97
CA LEU A 129 -29.51 -0.52 9.40
C LEU A 129 -30.91 0.06 9.67
N ASN A 130 -31.34 1.05 8.89
CA ASN A 130 -32.71 1.59 8.95
C ASN A 130 -33.75 0.53 8.60
N HIS A 131 -33.54 -0.28 7.56
CA HIS A 131 -34.44 -1.38 7.23
C HIS A 131 -34.54 -2.42 8.35
N ALA A 132 -33.43 -2.78 9.01
CA ALA A 132 -33.44 -3.68 10.15
C ALA A 132 -34.21 -3.09 11.36
N TYR A 133 -34.26 -1.77 11.47
CA TYR A 133 -34.96 -1.07 12.54
C TYR A 133 -36.46 -0.87 12.22
N GLU A 134 -36.81 -0.59 10.96
CA GLU A 134 -38.17 -0.22 10.56
C GLU A 134 -39.08 -1.42 10.19
N ASN A 135 -38.52 -2.53 9.67
CA ASN A 135 -39.34 -3.60 9.09
C ASN A 135 -39.84 -4.69 10.05
N ASP A 136 -39.53 -4.63 11.35
CA ASP A 136 -40.17 -5.51 12.33
C ASP A 136 -40.77 -4.67 13.45
N SER A 137 -42.06 -4.86 13.71
CA SER A 137 -42.86 -4.24 14.80
C SER A 137 -42.34 -4.48 16.23
N LYS A 138 -41.15 -5.08 16.32
CA LYS A 138 -40.35 -5.47 17.48
C LYS A 138 -38.93 -5.61 16.95
N SER A 139 -38.06 -4.60 17.12
CA SER A 139 -36.71 -4.64 16.56
C SER A 139 -36.00 -5.90 17.05
N ILE A 140 -35.39 -6.68 16.16
CA ILE A 140 -34.67 -7.91 16.55
C ILE A 140 -33.61 -7.64 17.63
N LEU A 141 -33.12 -6.39 17.69
CA LEU A 141 -32.20 -5.88 18.70
C LEU A 141 -32.80 -5.80 20.11
N ASP A 142 -34.12 -5.58 20.25
CA ASP A 142 -34.79 -5.50 21.56
C ASP A 142 -34.76 -6.84 22.30
N PHE A 143 -34.69 -7.94 21.55
CA PHE A 143 -34.66 -9.32 22.06
C PHE A 143 -33.25 -9.85 22.28
N ILE A 144 -32.22 -9.04 22.04
CA ILE A 144 -30.83 -9.46 22.16
C ILE A 144 -30.20 -8.75 23.37
N ASP A 145 -29.55 -9.54 24.21
CA ASP A 145 -28.62 -9.06 25.23
C ASP A 145 -27.19 -9.45 24.80
N GLY A 146 -26.56 -8.61 23.96
CA GLY A 146 -25.31 -9.01 23.32
C GLY A 146 -24.71 -8.03 22.34
N ARG A 147 -23.63 -8.49 21.70
CA ARG A 147 -22.92 -7.79 20.62
C ARG A 147 -23.40 -8.30 19.27
N VAL A 148 -24.09 -7.42 18.57
CA VAL A 148 -24.55 -7.60 17.19
C VAL A 148 -23.72 -6.71 16.28
N ARG A 149 -23.36 -7.19 15.08
CA ARG A 149 -22.71 -6.36 14.06
C ARG A 149 -23.32 -6.60 12.69
N LEU A 150 -23.31 -5.55 11.88
CA LEU A 150 -23.64 -5.61 10.47
C LEU A 150 -22.39 -6.03 9.69
N PHE A 151 -22.52 -7.03 8.83
CA PHE A 151 -21.45 -7.43 7.92
C PHE A 151 -21.95 -7.50 6.48
N ARG A 152 -21.00 -7.32 5.56
CA ARG A 152 -21.21 -7.64 4.15
C ARG A 152 -21.19 -9.14 3.93
N MET A 153 -22.03 -9.66 3.06
CA MET A 153 -22.04 -11.06 2.65
C MET A 153 -21.67 -11.21 1.18
N ASP A 154 -21.02 -12.32 0.85
CA ASP A 154 -20.66 -12.69 -0.52
C ASP A 154 -21.59 -13.81 -1.06
N GLU A 155 -22.02 -14.69 -0.14
CA GLU A 155 -22.90 -15.82 -0.42
C GLU A 155 -24.29 -15.54 0.15
N GLN A 156 -25.31 -16.19 -0.43
CA GLN A 156 -26.67 -16.19 0.13
C GLN A 156 -26.69 -16.97 1.45
N LEU A 157 -26.44 -16.25 2.54
CA LEU A 157 -26.57 -16.77 3.88
C LEU A 157 -28.04 -16.81 4.30
N LYS A 158 -28.41 -17.85 5.04
CA LYS A 158 -29.76 -17.98 5.60
C LYS A 158 -29.79 -17.45 7.02
N ILE A 159 -30.95 -16.94 7.41
CA ILE A 159 -31.25 -16.61 8.81
C ILE A 159 -31.06 -17.89 9.65
N GLY A 160 -30.43 -17.76 10.83
CA GLY A 160 -30.11 -18.85 11.74
C GLY A 160 -28.81 -19.62 11.41
N GLN A 161 -28.13 -19.28 10.32
CA GLN A 161 -26.89 -19.97 9.90
C GLN A 161 -25.65 -19.42 10.60
N LEU A 162 -24.74 -20.30 11.04
CA LEU A 162 -23.39 -19.90 11.47
C LEU A 162 -22.55 -19.49 10.26
N CYS A 163 -21.94 -18.31 10.32
CA CYS A 163 -21.08 -17.78 9.28
C CYS A 163 -19.63 -17.58 9.74
N LYS A 164 -18.73 -17.53 8.76
CA LYS A 164 -17.32 -17.16 8.96
C LYS A 164 -17.06 -15.77 8.36
N TYR A 165 -16.14 -15.03 8.95
CA TYR A 165 -15.64 -13.77 8.42
C TYR A 165 -14.29 -13.99 7.73
N ASN A 166 -14.23 -13.69 6.43
CA ASN A 166 -12.98 -13.71 5.68
C ASN A 166 -12.34 -12.30 5.74
N GLN A 167 -11.20 -12.17 6.42
CA GLN A 167 -10.51 -10.87 6.53
C GLN A 167 -9.97 -10.36 5.18
N TYR A 168 -9.66 -11.25 4.23
CA TYR A 168 -9.13 -10.84 2.93
C TYR A 168 -10.19 -10.19 2.07
N SER A 169 -11.35 -10.83 1.92
CA SER A 169 -12.48 -10.27 1.18
C SER A 169 -13.30 -9.27 1.99
N ARG A 170 -13.12 -9.23 3.32
CA ARG A 170 -13.89 -8.46 4.29
C ARG A 170 -15.39 -8.74 4.22
N ARG A 171 -15.76 -9.99 3.89
CA ARG A 171 -17.15 -10.46 3.73
C ARG A 171 -17.41 -11.70 4.57
N LEU A 172 -18.68 -11.93 4.88
CA LEU A 172 -19.17 -13.18 5.42
C LEU A 172 -19.25 -14.23 4.34
N VAL A 173 -18.85 -15.42 4.71
CA VAL A 173 -18.92 -16.65 3.92
C VAL A 173 -19.58 -17.74 4.75
N SER A 174 -20.08 -18.78 4.09
CA SER A 174 -20.64 -19.95 4.75
C SER A 174 -19.63 -20.67 5.66
N ARG A 175 -20.13 -21.45 6.63
CA ARG A 175 -19.27 -22.25 7.53
C ARG A 175 -18.40 -23.25 6.77
N SER A 176 -18.88 -23.77 5.65
CA SER A 176 -18.18 -24.71 4.78
C SER A 176 -16.99 -24.09 4.04
N SER A 177 -16.90 -22.75 3.98
CA SER A 177 -15.76 -22.08 3.35
C SER A 177 -14.45 -22.46 4.04
N PRO A 178 -13.40 -22.81 3.27
CA PRO A 178 -12.08 -23.16 3.81
C PRO A 178 -11.35 -21.95 4.40
N VAL A 179 -11.84 -20.72 4.14
CA VAL A 179 -11.21 -19.47 4.54
C VAL A 179 -12.12 -18.70 5.50
N GLY A 180 -11.52 -18.12 6.56
CA GLY A 180 -12.21 -17.24 7.50
C GLY A 180 -12.33 -17.80 8.91
N TRP A 181 -12.63 -16.91 9.86
CA TRP A 181 -12.82 -17.23 11.28
C TRP A 181 -14.30 -17.23 11.64
N ASN A 182 -14.70 -18.03 12.63
CA ASN A 182 -16.09 -18.04 13.11
C ASN A 182 -16.51 -16.62 13.53
N ALA A 183 -17.58 -16.11 12.89
CA ALA A 183 -18.06 -14.75 13.11
C ALA A 183 -19.25 -14.72 14.07
N GLY A 184 -20.23 -15.60 13.86
CA GLY A 184 -21.45 -15.65 14.64
C GLY A 184 -22.65 -16.19 13.84
N TYR A 185 -23.84 -15.96 14.36
CA TYR A 185 -25.10 -16.41 13.73
C TYR A 185 -25.82 -15.28 13.02
N VAL A 186 -26.31 -15.54 11.82
CA VAL A 186 -27.11 -14.58 11.05
C VAL A 186 -28.50 -14.45 11.68
N LEU A 187 -28.82 -13.27 12.17
CA LEU A 187 -30.11 -12.94 12.79
C LEU A 187 -31.13 -12.47 11.75
N GLN A 188 -30.68 -11.67 10.79
CA GLN A 188 -31.51 -11.09 9.74
C GLN A 188 -30.67 -10.86 8.50
N VAL A 189 -31.26 -11.14 7.34
CA VAL A 189 -30.71 -10.76 6.04
C VAL A 189 -31.47 -9.52 5.61
N ILE A 190 -30.77 -8.41 5.47
CA ILE A 190 -31.39 -7.10 5.20
C ILE A 190 -31.49 -6.86 3.68
N ASP A 191 -30.56 -7.45 2.92
CA ASP A 191 -30.57 -7.53 1.45
C ASP A 191 -29.59 -8.65 1.03
N SER A 192 -29.43 -8.88 -0.27
CA SER A 192 -28.43 -9.75 -0.90
C SER A 192 -26.97 -9.47 -0.49
N ASN A 193 -26.68 -8.29 0.09
CA ASN A 193 -25.33 -7.83 0.39
C ASN A 193 -25.01 -7.68 1.88
N PHE A 194 -26.02 -7.69 2.76
CA PHE A 194 -25.81 -7.39 4.18
C PHE A 194 -26.59 -8.33 5.10
N ALA A 195 -25.91 -8.78 6.15
CA ALA A 195 -26.48 -9.61 7.19
C ALA A 195 -26.16 -9.03 8.57
N LEU A 196 -27.14 -9.09 9.45
CA LEU A 196 -27.00 -8.77 10.87
C LEU A 196 -26.57 -10.04 11.60
N VAL A 197 -25.45 -9.99 12.32
CA VAL A 197 -24.83 -11.17 12.95
C VAL A 197 -24.67 -11.01 14.45
N LEU A 198 -25.12 -12.00 15.21
CA LEU A 198 -24.88 -12.12 16.64
C LEU A 198 -23.51 -12.74 16.90
N ILE A 199 -22.58 -11.94 17.41
CA ILE A 199 -21.20 -12.36 17.69
C ILE A 199 -21.09 -12.99 19.09
N SER A 200 -21.80 -12.42 20.06
CA SER A 200 -21.81 -12.93 21.44
C SER A 200 -23.01 -12.39 22.21
N GLY A 201 -23.68 -13.19 23.02
CA GLY A 201 -24.76 -12.70 23.86
C GLY A 201 -25.84 -13.74 24.12
N LYS A 202 -27.00 -13.26 24.56
CA LYS A 202 -28.19 -14.07 24.85
C LYS A 202 -29.40 -13.53 24.10
N LEU A 203 -30.30 -14.42 23.70
CA LEU A 203 -31.63 -14.04 23.20
C LEU A 203 -32.62 -14.12 24.37
N LYS A 204 -33.40 -13.05 24.58
CA LYS A 204 -34.30 -12.86 25.71
C LYS A 204 -35.66 -13.55 25.55
N ASP A 205 -36.02 -13.94 24.33
CA ASP A 205 -37.37 -14.40 23.99
C ASP A 205 -37.37 -15.74 23.24
N SER A 206 -38.05 -16.72 23.83
CA SER A 206 -38.22 -18.09 23.36
C SER A 206 -38.93 -18.21 22.02
N GLU A 207 -39.86 -17.31 21.70
CA GLU A 207 -40.65 -17.38 20.47
C GLU A 207 -39.82 -17.03 19.23
N HIS A 208 -38.97 -16.01 19.35
CA HIS A 208 -38.04 -15.61 18.26
C HIS A 208 -36.96 -16.67 18.04
N ILE A 209 -36.52 -17.31 19.11
CA ILE A 209 -35.59 -18.44 19.07
C ILE A 209 -36.20 -19.61 18.29
N GLN A 210 -37.44 -19.99 18.59
CA GLN A 210 -38.13 -21.07 17.88
C GLN A 210 -38.39 -20.71 16.41
N LYS A 211 -38.69 -19.44 16.10
CA LYS A 211 -38.84 -18.98 14.71
C LYS A 211 -37.52 -18.99 13.92
N LEU A 212 -36.41 -18.60 14.55
CA LEU A 212 -35.10 -18.47 13.90
C LEU A 212 -34.35 -19.81 13.80
N PHE A 213 -34.51 -20.69 14.79
CA PHE A 213 -33.73 -21.91 14.94
C PHE A 213 -34.58 -23.19 14.98
N GLY A 214 -35.91 -23.10 14.94
CA GLY A 214 -36.83 -24.23 14.73
C GLY A 214 -36.84 -25.29 15.84
N THR A 215 -36.53 -24.93 17.10
CA THR A 215 -36.08 -25.94 18.06
C THR A 215 -36.76 -25.91 19.43
N ASP A 216 -37.14 -27.12 19.89
CA ASP A 216 -37.49 -27.42 21.28
C ASP A 216 -36.32 -27.12 22.23
N PRO A 217 -36.53 -26.95 23.54
CA PRO A 217 -35.43 -26.90 24.51
C PRO A 217 -34.45 -28.09 24.37
N GLY A 218 -33.15 -27.80 24.37
CA GLY A 218 -32.06 -28.77 24.24
C GLY A 218 -30.67 -28.16 24.03
N PHE A 219 -29.69 -29.04 23.80
CA PHE A 219 -28.34 -28.68 23.32
C PHE A 219 -28.28 -28.78 21.80
N PHE A 220 -27.57 -27.85 21.16
CA PHE A 220 -27.51 -27.75 19.71
C PHE A 220 -26.08 -27.72 19.19
N ARG A 221 -25.89 -28.34 18.03
CA ARG A 221 -24.63 -28.31 17.28
C ARG A 221 -24.90 -27.91 15.84
N ALA A 222 -24.05 -27.05 15.29
CA ALA A 222 -24.18 -26.69 13.89
C ALA A 222 -23.54 -27.76 12.99
N ASN A 223 -24.25 -28.16 11.93
CA ASN A 223 -23.75 -29.06 10.89
C ASN A 223 -22.65 -28.38 10.04
N ASN A 224 -22.13 -29.09 9.04
CA ASN A 224 -21.08 -28.55 8.15
C ASN A 224 -21.49 -27.28 7.40
N GLU A 225 -22.78 -27.03 7.23
CA GLU A 225 -23.35 -25.84 6.59
C GLU A 225 -23.64 -24.71 7.59
N GLY A 226 -23.49 -24.95 8.89
CA GLY A 226 -23.76 -23.97 9.94
C GLY A 226 -25.20 -23.96 10.45
N VAL A 227 -26.04 -24.92 10.05
CA VAL A 227 -27.44 -25.07 10.52
C VAL A 227 -27.46 -25.90 11.80
N PHE A 228 -28.19 -25.43 12.82
CA PHE A 228 -28.31 -26.14 14.08
C PHE A 228 -29.16 -27.41 13.99
N SER A 229 -28.69 -28.47 14.64
CA SER A 229 -29.48 -29.66 14.96
C SER A 229 -29.33 -29.99 16.45
N LYS A 230 -30.40 -30.56 17.03
CA LYS A 230 -30.40 -31.00 18.43
C LYS A 230 -29.42 -32.15 18.60
N VAL A 231 -28.68 -32.14 19.70
CA VAL A 231 -27.74 -33.21 20.06
C VAL A 231 -27.97 -33.67 21.50
N ASP A 232 -27.92 -34.98 21.71
CA ASP A 232 -28.18 -35.57 23.02
C ASP A 232 -26.92 -35.66 23.90
N SER A 233 -25.72 -35.59 23.29
CA SER A 233 -24.44 -35.56 24.02
C SER A 233 -23.28 -34.97 23.18
N GLY A 234 -22.28 -34.40 23.85
CA GLY A 234 -21.05 -33.85 23.25
C GLY A 234 -20.80 -32.37 23.54
N GLN A 235 -19.71 -31.82 22.97
CA GLN A 235 -19.47 -30.37 22.96
C GLN A 235 -20.48 -29.69 22.02
N TYR A 236 -21.28 -28.79 22.59
CA TYR A 236 -22.33 -28.05 21.89
C TYR A 236 -21.87 -26.63 21.55
N ASP A 237 -22.37 -26.10 20.43
CA ASP A 237 -22.13 -24.71 20.02
C ASP A 237 -23.13 -23.74 20.70
N LEU A 238 -24.27 -24.26 21.17
CA LEU A 238 -25.38 -23.47 21.70
C LEU A 238 -26.16 -24.26 22.77
N GLU A 239 -26.51 -23.57 23.87
CA GLU A 239 -27.28 -24.12 25.00
C GLU A 239 -28.56 -23.29 25.21
N THR A 240 -29.71 -23.96 25.23
CA THR A 240 -30.97 -23.36 25.70
C THR A 240 -31.13 -23.63 27.19
N LYS A 241 -31.49 -22.61 27.98
CA LYS A 241 -31.83 -22.75 29.40
C LYS A 241 -33.23 -22.23 29.65
N ILE A 242 -33.93 -22.83 30.61
CA ILE A 242 -35.25 -22.38 31.06
C ILE A 242 -35.08 -21.67 32.40
N GLU A 243 -35.38 -20.37 32.46
CA GLU A 243 -35.41 -19.60 33.70
C GLU A 243 -36.79 -18.96 33.89
N LYS A 244 -37.42 -19.19 35.06
CA LYS A 244 -38.66 -18.50 35.49
C LYS A 244 -39.72 -18.35 34.39
N SER A 245 -40.06 -19.47 33.74
CA SER A 245 -41.05 -19.54 32.65
C SER A 245 -40.66 -18.86 31.33
N ARG A 246 -39.37 -18.55 31.12
CA ARG A 246 -38.83 -18.05 29.85
C ARG A 246 -37.68 -18.95 29.37
N LEU A 247 -37.63 -19.28 28.08
CA LEU A 247 -36.42 -19.85 27.51
C LEU A 247 -35.44 -18.73 27.17
N ILE A 248 -34.22 -18.87 27.67
CA ILE A 248 -33.08 -18.01 27.37
C ILE A 248 -32.09 -18.85 26.57
N LEU A 249 -31.71 -18.37 25.39
CA LEU A 249 -30.60 -18.95 24.64
C LEU A 249 -29.30 -18.30 25.08
N GLU A 250 -28.34 -19.09 25.53
CA GLU A 250 -27.00 -18.64 25.83
C GLU A 250 -26.03 -19.17 24.76
N LEU A 251 -25.51 -18.26 23.93
CA LEU A 251 -24.42 -18.58 23.02
C LEU A 251 -23.13 -18.70 23.82
N LYS A 252 -22.84 -19.92 24.29
CA LYS A 252 -21.51 -20.27 24.77
C LYS A 252 -20.67 -20.70 23.58
N PHE A 253 -20.08 -19.73 22.89
CA PHE A 253 -18.89 -20.03 22.14
C PHE A 253 -17.85 -20.49 23.15
N ALA A 254 -17.50 -21.78 23.14
CA ALA A 254 -16.18 -22.18 23.63
C ALA A 254 -15.21 -21.37 22.78
N ILE A 255 -14.69 -20.30 23.37
CA ILE A 255 -13.73 -19.39 22.76
C ILE A 255 -12.55 -20.29 22.42
N SER A 256 -12.46 -20.76 21.18
CA SER A 256 -11.25 -21.38 20.67
C SER A 256 -10.24 -20.25 20.43
N ASP A 257 -9.69 -19.72 21.52
CA ASP A 257 -8.47 -18.90 21.68
C ASP A 257 -8.07 -17.86 20.61
N ASN A 258 -8.94 -17.52 19.66
CA ASN A 258 -8.59 -16.77 18.46
C ASN A 258 -9.68 -15.75 18.08
N VAL A 259 -10.46 -15.27 19.05
CA VAL A 259 -11.13 -13.96 18.89
C VAL A 259 -10.05 -12.89 19.00
N VAL A 260 -9.31 -12.72 17.90
CA VAL A 260 -8.47 -11.56 17.69
C VAL A 260 -9.37 -10.35 17.90
N ASN A 261 -9.03 -9.54 18.90
CA ASN A 261 -9.44 -8.14 18.98
C ASN A 261 -9.24 -7.54 17.59
N LEU A 262 -10.31 -7.48 16.77
CA LEU A 262 -10.28 -6.68 15.56
C LEU A 262 -9.99 -5.26 16.05
N PRO A 263 -8.83 -4.69 15.68
CA PRO A 263 -8.52 -3.33 16.09
C PRO A 263 -9.64 -2.45 15.57
N ILE A 264 -10.31 -1.78 16.50
CA ILE A 264 -11.10 -0.59 16.20
C ILE A 264 -10.09 0.37 15.57
N VAL A 265 -10.02 0.40 14.25
CA VAL A 265 -9.47 1.56 13.54
C VAL A 265 -10.55 2.63 13.63
N ASN A 266 -10.68 3.19 14.84
CA ASN A 266 -11.04 4.59 14.98
C ASN A 266 -9.86 5.38 14.43
N ARG A 267 -9.95 5.76 13.16
CA ARG A 267 -9.37 7.03 12.71
C ARG A 267 -10.53 7.92 12.30
N LEU A 268 -11.13 8.55 13.30
CA LEU A 268 -11.52 9.95 13.18
C LEU A 268 -10.28 10.75 13.55
N LEU A 269 -9.56 11.19 12.52
CA LEU A 269 -8.75 12.41 12.35
C LEU A 269 -8.10 12.34 10.97
#